data_AF-A0A430EJH8-F1
#
_entry.id   AF-A0A430EJH8-F1
#
_cell.length_a   1.000
_cell.length_b   1.000
_cell.length_c   1.000
_cell.angle_alpha   90.00
_cell.angle_beta   90.00
_cell.angle_gamma   90.00
#
_symmetry.space_group_name_H-M   'P 1'
#
loop_
_entity.id
_entity.type
_entity.pdbx_description
1 polymer ?
#
loop_
_entity_poly.entity_id
_entity_poly.type
_entity_poly.pdbx_seq_one_letter_code
_entity_poly.pdbx_strand_id
1 'polypeptide(L)'
;MLVLWGLFGCLVFYAHATLASQRGDVPSFWNWEYYQAVPRWFLVDYAIGVGASLLGSLAMLRRSRKANLLYVVSLAAVIVQFGYLFATGGLSGPVQALVIPAFILSVAIFQIWLAGMATRRGWLR
;
A
#
# COMPACT_ATOMS: atom_id res chain seq x y z
N MET A 1 2.90 -6.23 -14.89
CA MET A 1 3.06 -6.74 -13.51
C MET A 1 2.80 -5.67 -12.46
N LEU A 2 3.53 -4.53 -12.43
CA LEU A 2 3.31 -3.49 -11.39
C LEU A 2 1.91 -2.85 -11.39
N VAL A 3 1.31 -2.66 -12.56
CA VAL A 3 -0.09 -2.18 -12.66
C VAL A 3 -1.05 -3.17 -12.01
N LEU A 4 -0.83 -4.48 -12.20
CA LEU A 4 -1.65 -5.52 -11.57
C LEU A 4 -1.49 -5.50 -10.04
N TRP A 5 -0.27 -5.25 -9.55
CA TRP A 5 -0.02 -5.05 -8.11
C TRP A 5 -0.77 -3.83 -7.56
N GLY A 6 -0.68 -2.68 -8.23
CA GLY A 6 -1.41 -1.47 -7.84
C GLY A 6 -2.93 -1.70 -7.84
N LEU A 7 -3.46 -2.38 -8.87
CA LEU A 7 -4.88 -2.76 -8.94
C LEU A 7 -5.28 -3.70 -7.82
N PHE A 8 -4.46 -4.71 -7.51
CA PHE A 8 -4.70 -5.61 -6.39
C PHE A 8 -4.76 -4.83 -5.06
N GLY A 9 -3.85 -3.89 -4.84
CA GLY A 9 -3.91 -2.98 -3.69
C GLY A 9 -5.22 -2.18 -3.63
N CYS A 10 -5.68 -1.62 -4.76
CA CYS A 10 -6.96 -0.91 -4.83
C CYS A 10 -8.16 -1.82 -4.53
N LEU A 11 -8.14 -3.09 -4.97
CA LEU A 11 -9.19 -4.06 -4.67
C LEU A 11 -9.23 -4.39 -3.18
N VAL A 12 -8.08 -4.61 -2.55
CA VAL A 12 -8.01 -4.86 -1.09
C VAL A 12 -8.45 -3.62 -0.31
N PHE A 13 -8.07 -2.41 -0.75
CA PHE A 13 -8.57 -1.17 -0.17
C PHE A 13 -10.09 -1.05 -0.30
N TYR A 14 -10.65 -1.34 -1.48
CA TYR A 14 -12.09 -1.29 -1.72
C TYR A 14 -12.83 -2.27 -0.82
N ALA A 15 -12.34 -3.52 -0.75
CA ALA A 15 -12.83 -4.53 0.16
C ALA A 15 -12.80 -4.03 1.60
N HIS A 16 -11.68 -3.44 2.05
CA HIS A 16 -11.58 -2.88 3.39
C HIS A 16 -12.57 -1.71 3.61
N ALA A 17 -12.69 -0.78 2.67
CA ALA A 17 -13.55 0.40 2.80
C ALA A 17 -15.06 0.06 2.79
N THR A 18 -15.45 -1.05 2.15
CA THR A 18 -16.86 -1.43 1.97
C THR A 18 -17.29 -2.58 2.89
N LEU A 19 -16.43 -3.57 3.11
CA LEU A 19 -16.72 -4.72 3.98
C LEU A 19 -16.51 -4.38 5.44
N ALA A 20 -15.87 -3.25 5.78
CA ALA A 20 -15.78 -2.70 7.14
C ALA A 20 -17.13 -2.50 7.85
N SER A 21 -18.29 -2.70 7.21
CA SER A 21 -19.60 -2.64 7.88
C SER A 21 -20.29 -3.99 8.17
N GLN A 22 -19.82 -5.13 7.64
CA GLN A 22 -20.46 -6.44 7.84
C GLN A 22 -19.63 -7.38 8.72
N ARG A 23 -20.07 -7.58 9.98
CA ARG A 23 -19.54 -8.64 10.87
C ARG A 23 -19.81 -10.00 10.23
N GLY A 24 -18.77 -10.73 9.82
CA GLY A 24 -18.88 -12.17 9.48
C GLY A 24 -17.96 -12.67 8.36
N ASP A 25 -17.67 -11.85 7.35
CA ASP A 25 -16.94 -12.27 6.14
C ASP A 25 -15.51 -11.73 6.06
N VAL A 26 -14.99 -11.23 7.18
CA VAL A 26 -13.64 -10.69 7.25
C VAL A 26 -12.67 -11.87 7.38
N PRO A 27 -11.66 -11.98 6.50
CA PRO A 27 -10.68 -13.05 6.59
C PRO A 27 -10.02 -13.09 7.98
N SER A 28 -9.70 -14.28 8.50
CA SER A 28 -9.18 -14.48 9.86
C SER A 28 -7.88 -13.71 10.18
N PHE A 29 -7.14 -13.27 9.15
CA PHE A 29 -5.97 -12.42 9.31
C PHE A 29 -6.30 -10.93 9.53
N TRP A 30 -7.58 -10.55 9.45
CA TRP A 30 -8.07 -9.18 9.62
C TRP A 30 -8.75 -9.05 10.98
N ASN A 31 -8.14 -8.29 11.90
CA ASN A 31 -8.73 -8.04 13.21
C ASN A 31 -9.88 -7.02 13.13
N TRP A 32 -11.06 -7.49 12.74
CA TRP A 32 -12.27 -6.69 12.55
C TRP A 32 -12.52 -5.61 13.62
N GLU A 33 -12.37 -5.98 14.90
CA GLU A 33 -12.67 -5.12 16.05
C GLU A 33 -11.71 -3.93 16.10
N TYR A 34 -10.44 -4.16 15.77
CA TYR A 34 -9.43 -3.11 15.66
C TYR A 34 -9.72 -2.18 14.47
N TYR A 35 -10.13 -2.73 13.32
CA TYR A 35 -10.39 -1.93 12.11
C TYR A 35 -11.68 -1.10 12.17
N GLN A 36 -12.64 -1.43 13.02
CA GLN A 36 -13.76 -0.54 13.35
C GLN A 36 -13.33 0.68 14.18
N ALA A 37 -12.24 0.53 14.94
CA ALA A 37 -11.73 1.55 15.85
C ALA A 37 -10.69 2.47 15.19
N VAL A 38 -10.23 2.18 13.96
CA VAL A 38 -9.23 3.04 13.31
C VAL A 38 -9.82 4.40 12.92
N PRO A 39 -9.08 5.50 13.13
CA PRO A 39 -9.52 6.81 12.72
C PRO A 39 -9.75 6.91 11.21
N ARG A 40 -10.66 7.80 10.78
CA ARG A 40 -10.96 8.00 9.35
C ARG A 40 -9.75 8.38 8.49
N TRP A 41 -8.74 9.03 9.07
CA TRP A 41 -7.52 9.38 8.34
C TRP A 41 -6.75 8.14 7.86
N PHE A 42 -6.90 6.99 8.53
CA PHE A 42 -6.26 5.73 8.15
C PHE A 42 -6.73 5.26 6.77
N LEU A 43 -8.02 5.39 6.47
CA LEU A 43 -8.57 5.08 5.15
C LEU A 43 -8.07 6.04 4.07
N VAL A 44 -7.90 7.32 4.41
CA VAL A 44 -7.36 8.33 3.48
C VAL A 44 -5.90 8.02 3.15
N ASP A 45 -5.09 7.72 4.16
CA ASP A 45 -3.69 7.30 3.98
C ASP A 45 -3.59 6.02 3.14
N TYR A 46 -4.45 5.04 3.41
CA TYR A 46 -4.50 3.82 2.60
C TYR A 46 -4.84 4.10 1.14
N ALA A 47 -5.86 4.93 0.88
CA ALA A 47 -6.23 5.34 -0.47
C ALA A 47 -5.07 6.03 -1.20
N ILE A 48 -4.32 6.90 -0.49
CA ILE A 48 -3.11 7.55 -1.03
C ILE A 48 -2.05 6.49 -1.37
N GLY A 49 -1.79 5.54 -0.47
CA GLY A 49 -0.79 4.48 -0.68
C GLY A 49 -1.08 3.66 -1.95
N VAL A 50 -2.27 3.08 -2.06
CA VAL A 50 -2.63 2.23 -3.22
C VAL A 50 -2.81 3.05 -4.49
N GLY A 51 -3.41 4.24 -4.39
CA GLY A 51 -3.61 5.15 -5.51
C GLY A 51 -2.28 5.63 -6.10
N ALA A 52 -1.34 6.02 -5.25
CA ALA A 52 0.00 6.45 -5.69
C ALA A 52 0.79 5.28 -6.30
N SER A 53 0.68 4.06 -5.76
CA SER A 53 1.28 2.85 -6.36
C SER A 53 0.74 2.55 -7.76
N LEU A 54 -0.59 2.60 -7.93
CA LEU A 54 -1.23 2.38 -9.23
C LEU A 54 -0.86 3.49 -10.23
N LEU A 55 -0.99 4.77 -9.83
CA LEU A 55 -0.63 5.90 -10.67
C LEU A 55 0.85 5.91 -11.02
N GLY A 56 1.74 5.52 -10.10
CA GLY A 56 3.17 5.36 -10.35
C GLY A 56 3.44 4.28 -11.40
N SER A 57 2.72 3.17 -11.33
CA SER A 57 2.79 2.09 -12.31
C SER A 57 2.30 2.51 -13.70
N LEU A 58 1.22 3.28 -13.77
CA LEU A 58 0.72 3.85 -15.02
C LEU A 58 1.66 4.92 -15.59
N ALA A 59 2.23 5.78 -14.73
CA ALA A 59 3.20 6.78 -15.11
C ALA A 59 4.47 6.13 -15.68
N MET A 60 4.92 5.02 -15.08
CA MET A 60 6.07 4.26 -15.58
C MET A 60 5.80 3.66 -16.96
N LEU A 61 4.59 3.14 -17.21
CA LEU A 61 4.18 2.64 -18.54
C LEU A 61 4.15 3.77 -19.59
N ARG A 62 3.72 4.97 -19.18
CA ARG A 62 3.75 6.19 -20.00
C ARG A 62 5.14 6.83 -20.10
N ARG A 63 6.18 6.16 -19.58
CA ARG A 63 7.55 6.67 -19.54
C ARG A 63 7.68 8.04 -18.87
N SER A 64 6.90 8.34 -17.85
CA SER A 64 6.94 9.63 -17.15
C SER A 64 7.88 9.59 -15.94
N ARG A 65 8.73 10.61 -15.77
CA ARG A 65 9.55 10.80 -14.55
C ARG A 65 8.75 10.91 -13.25
N LYS A 66 7.46 11.26 -13.33
CA LYS A 66 6.57 11.36 -12.16
C LYS A 66 6.36 10.02 -11.45
N ALA A 67 6.66 8.89 -12.12
CA ALA A 67 6.57 7.56 -11.53
C ALA A 67 7.36 7.45 -10.21
N ASN A 68 8.57 8.02 -10.16
CA ASN A 68 9.42 7.92 -8.98
C ASN A 68 8.82 8.68 -7.78
N LEU A 69 8.30 9.90 -8.01
CA LEU A 69 7.64 10.68 -6.96
C LEU A 69 6.41 9.93 -6.41
N LEU A 70 5.60 9.35 -7.29
CA LEU A 70 4.40 8.61 -6.91
C LEU A 70 4.73 7.37 -6.08
N TYR A 71 5.79 6.64 -6.42
CA TYR A 71 6.22 5.50 -5.60
C TYR A 71 6.80 5.92 -4.24
N VAL A 72 7.48 7.07 -4.15
CA VAL A 72 7.93 7.62 -2.86
C VAL A 72 6.73 8.00 -1.98
N VAL A 73 5.70 8.64 -2.56
CA VAL A 73 4.45 8.94 -1.84
C VAL A 73 3.78 7.65 -1.37
N SER A 74 3.73 6.63 -2.22
CA SER A 74 3.20 5.31 -1.85
C SER A 74 3.96 4.68 -0.68
N LEU A 75 5.30 4.75 -0.68
CA LEU A 75 6.12 4.20 0.41
C LEU A 75 5.90 4.98 1.71
N ALA A 76 5.81 6.31 1.65
CA ALA A 76 5.55 7.13 2.82
C ALA A 76 4.20 6.77 3.48
N ALA A 77 3.14 6.62 2.67
CA ALA A 77 1.85 6.17 3.17
C ALA A 77 1.93 4.76 3.81
N VAL A 78 2.62 3.82 3.17
CA VAL A 78 2.84 2.47 3.73
C VAL A 78 3.54 2.53 5.09
N ILE A 79 4.55 3.40 5.25
CA ILE A 79 5.27 3.58 6.53
C ILE A 79 4.34 4.19 7.59
N VAL A 80 3.56 5.21 7.24
CA VAL A 80 2.58 5.82 8.15
C VAL A 80 1.55 4.80 8.59
N GLN A 81 0.99 4.04 7.65
CA GLN A 81 -0.03 3.02 7.90
C GLN A 81 0.48 1.94 8.86
N PHE A 82 1.59 1.27 8.53
CA PHE A 82 2.12 0.19 9.36
C PHE A 82 2.77 0.71 10.65
N GLY A 83 3.34 1.92 10.64
CA GLY A 83 3.85 2.57 11.85
C GLY A 83 2.72 2.85 12.85
N TYR A 84 1.56 3.29 12.37
CA TYR A 84 0.38 3.44 13.21
C TYR A 84 -0.10 2.10 13.77
N LEU A 85 -0.26 1.08 12.92
CA LEU A 85 -0.67 -0.25 13.37
C LEU A 85 0.31 -0.86 14.38
N PHE A 86 1.60 -0.58 14.25
CA PHE A 86 2.61 -1.03 15.22
C PHE A 86 2.47 -0.29 16.56
N ALA A 87 2.29 1.04 16.52
CA ALA A 87 2.20 1.88 17.71
C ALA A 87 0.93 1.64 18.55
N THR A 88 -0.18 1.25 17.92
CA THR A 88 -1.48 1.07 18.56
C THR A 88 -1.78 -0.38 18.92
N GLY A 89 -0.86 -1.31 18.66
CA GLY A 89 -1.09 -2.74 18.85
C GLY A 89 -1.98 -3.37 17.78
N GLY A 90 -2.27 -2.71 16.67
CA GLY A 90 -2.95 -3.31 15.51
C GLY A 90 -2.20 -4.49 14.87
N LEU A 91 -0.89 -4.61 15.15
CA LEU A 91 -0.04 -5.75 14.77
C LEU A 91 0.28 -6.69 15.95
N SER A 92 -0.51 -6.68 17.04
CA SER A 92 -0.30 -7.60 18.16
C SER A 92 -0.69 -9.03 17.75
N GLY A 93 0.30 -9.84 17.40
CA GLY A 93 0.11 -11.23 16.98
C GLY A 93 1.44 -11.98 16.85
N PRO A 94 1.42 -13.25 16.41
CA PRO A 94 2.63 -14.02 16.12
C PRO A 94 3.55 -13.27 15.17
N VAL A 95 4.86 -13.55 15.17
CA VAL A 95 5.85 -12.95 14.24
C VAL A 95 5.39 -13.01 12.77
N GLN A 96 4.57 -14.01 12.41
CA GLN A 96 3.93 -14.15 11.11
C GLN A 96 3.08 -12.93 10.69
N ALA A 97 2.52 -12.16 11.63
CA ALA A 97 1.77 -10.93 11.36
C ALA A 97 2.63 -9.83 10.72
N LEU A 98 3.96 -9.90 10.87
CA LEU A 98 4.90 -8.95 10.26
C LEU A 98 5.27 -9.30 8.81
N VAL A 99 4.96 -10.52 8.35
CA VAL A 99 5.36 -10.98 7.01
C VAL A 99 4.69 -10.16 5.91
N ILE A 100 3.39 -9.90 6.04
CA ILE A 100 2.63 -9.12 5.04
C ILE A 100 3.13 -7.66 4.98
N PRO A 101 3.24 -6.92 6.11
CA PRO A 101 3.84 -5.59 6.12
C PRO A 101 5.24 -5.54 5.51
N ALA A 102 6.11 -6.48 5.87
CA ALA A 102 7.48 -6.56 5.37
C ALA A 102 7.51 -6.81 3.85
N PHE A 103 6.63 -7.67 3.34
CA PHE A 103 6.49 -7.92 1.91
C PHE A 103 6.03 -6.66 1.16
N ILE A 104 5.00 -5.97 1.66
CA ILE A 104 4.49 -4.74 1.04
C ILE A 104 5.57 -3.65 1.01
N LEU A 105 6.30 -3.45 2.11
CA LEU A 105 7.44 -2.52 2.17
C LEU A 105 8.52 -2.89 1.14
N SER A 106 8.86 -4.17 1.02
CA SER A 106 9.84 -4.65 0.05
C SER A 106 9.42 -4.36 -1.39
N VAL A 107 8.14 -4.58 -1.71
CA VAL A 107 7.60 -4.27 -3.05
C VAL A 107 7.62 -2.76 -3.31
N ALA A 108 7.25 -1.92 -2.33
CA ALA A 108 7.29 -0.47 -2.47
C ALA A 108 8.71 0.05 -2.71
N ILE A 109 9.70 -0.47 -1.98
CA ILE A 109 11.12 -0.15 -2.19
C ILE A 109 11.57 -0.60 -3.59
N PHE A 110 11.18 -1.80 -4.01
CA PHE A 110 11.49 -2.30 -5.36
C PHE A 110 10.89 -1.42 -6.47
N GLN A 111 9.66 -0.93 -6.31
CA GLN A 111 9.02 -0.01 -7.25
C GLN A 111 9.84 1.29 -7.42
N ILE A 112 10.32 1.87 -6.32
CA ILE A 112 11.18 3.07 -6.35
C ILE A 112 12.50 2.76 -7.04
N TRP A 113 13.17 1.66 -6.66
CA TRP A 113 14.44 1.27 -7.26
C TRP A 113 14.32 1.07 -8.77
N LEU A 114 13.27 0.38 -9.21
CA LEU A 114 13.01 0.12 -10.63
C LEU A 114 12.71 1.41 -11.39
N ALA A 115 11.91 2.32 -10.83
CA ALA A 115 11.67 3.63 -11.42
C ALA A 115 12.95 4.46 -11.53
N GLY A 116 13.77 4.49 -10.47
CA GLY A 116 15.05 5.18 -10.45
C GLY A 116 16.04 4.61 -11.47
N MET A 117 16.10 3.28 -11.61
CA MET A 117 16.89 2.63 -12.66
C MET A 117 16.39 3.04 -14.06
N ALA A 118 15.08 3.01 -14.30
CA ALA A 118 14.49 3.41 -15.57
C ALA A 118 14.73 4.89 -15.90
N THR A 119 14.73 5.78 -14.91
CA THR A 119 15.13 7.19 -15.08
C THR A 119 16.60 7.30 -15.47
N ARG A 120 17.51 6.62 -14.75
CA ARG A 120 18.97 6.65 -15.03
C ARG A 120 19.30 6.11 -16.42
N ARG A 121 18.55 5.12 -16.89
CA ARG A 121 18.70 4.54 -18.25
C ARG A 121 18.01 5.36 -19.35
N GLY A 122 17.40 6.51 -19.02
CA GLY A 122 16.70 7.36 -19.99
C GLY A 122 15.41 6.76 -20.54
N TRP A 123 14.88 5.71 -19.91
CA TRP A 123 13.62 5.06 -20.31
C TRP A 123 12.41 5.90 -19.91
N LEU A 124 12.54 6.68 -18.85
CA LEU A 124 11.55 7.67 -18.42
C LEU A 124 11.96 9.06 -18.91
N ARG A 125 11.05 9.72 -19.62
CA ARG A 125 11.16 11.07 -20.16
C ARG A 125 10.57 12.09 -19.21
#